data_AF-A0A453M4M5-F1
#
_entry.id   AF-A0A453M4M5-F1
#
_cell.length_a   1.000
_cell.length_b   1.000
_cell.length_c   1.000
_cell.angle_alpha   90.00
_cell.angle_beta   90.00
_cell.angle_gamma   90.00
#
_symmetry.space_group_name_H-M   'P 1'
#
loop_
_entity.id
_entity.type
_entity.pdbx_description
1 polymer ?
#
loop_
_entity_poly.entity_id
_entity_poly.type
_entity_poly.pdbx_seq_one_letter_code
_entity_poly.pdbx_strand_id
1 'polypeptide(L)'
;YTDAEAKRFKANKSSDENGSFRKDAEADSRNASKAVDQNPPPPKQDFIHVRARRGQATDSHSLAERARREKITERMKILQDLVPGCNKVIGKASVLDEIINYVQALERQIELIIARQLLSSAVPVHEARGG
;
A
#
# COMPACT_ATOMS: atom_id res chain seq x y z
N TYR A 1 32.75 1.74 -43.49
CA TYR A 1 32.05 0.85 -42.54
C TYR A 1 32.33 1.40 -41.16
N THR A 2 31.42 2.08 -40.48
CA THR A 2 30.02 1.70 -40.23
C THR A 2 29.10 2.92 -40.09
N ASP A 3 27.84 2.63 -40.40
CA ASP A 3 26.71 3.53 -40.64
C ASP A 3 25.89 3.82 -39.37
N ALA A 4 25.04 4.84 -39.49
CA ALA A 4 24.29 5.58 -38.50
C ALA A 4 23.11 4.85 -37.82
N GLU A 5 22.55 5.57 -36.84
CA GLU A 5 21.39 5.27 -36.03
C GLU A 5 20.11 4.96 -36.83
N ALA A 6 19.31 4.00 -36.35
CA ALA A 6 17.85 4.05 -36.51
C ALA A 6 17.13 3.41 -35.32
N LYS A 7 16.28 4.24 -34.70
CA LYS A 7 15.41 3.96 -33.56
C LYS A 7 14.48 2.78 -33.80
N ARG A 8 14.35 1.88 -32.81
CA ARG A 8 13.20 0.97 -32.70
C ARG A 8 12.65 0.98 -31.28
N PHE A 9 11.57 1.73 -31.10
CA PHE A 9 10.67 1.63 -29.95
C PHE A 9 10.15 0.18 -29.88
N LYS A 10 10.46 -0.54 -28.80
CA LYS A 10 9.74 -1.77 -28.43
C LYS A 10 8.84 -1.44 -27.24
N ALA A 11 7.55 -1.59 -27.47
CA ALA A 11 6.51 -1.51 -26.46
C ALA A 11 6.76 -2.57 -25.37
N ASN A 12 6.86 -2.13 -24.12
CA ASN A 12 6.84 -3.01 -22.97
C ASN A 12 5.42 -3.59 -22.82
N LYS A 13 5.25 -4.82 -23.29
CA LYS A 13 4.12 -5.68 -22.94
C LYS A 13 4.47 -6.33 -21.60
N SER A 14 3.97 -5.76 -20.49
CA SER A 14 4.01 -6.43 -19.20
C SER A 14 2.96 -7.56 -19.22
N SER A 15 3.45 -8.77 -19.40
CA SER A 15 2.69 -9.99 -19.16
C SER A 15 2.47 -10.13 -17.65
N ASP A 16 1.28 -9.76 -17.17
CA ASP A 16 0.81 -10.21 -15.86
C ASP A 16 0.37 -11.66 -16.00
N GLU A 17 1.29 -12.59 -15.72
CA GLU A 17 0.91 -13.95 -15.38
C GLU A 17 0.25 -13.93 -14.00
N ASN A 18 -1.06 -14.17 -13.95
CA ASN A 18 -1.68 -14.66 -12.73
C ASN A 18 -2.49 -15.92 -13.05
N GLY A 19 -2.02 -17.02 -12.46
CA GLY A 19 -2.41 -18.39 -12.76
C GLY A 19 -3.91 -18.63 -12.59
N SER A 20 -4.51 -19.10 -13.69
CA SER A 20 -5.77 -19.81 -13.70
C SER A 20 -5.60 -21.12 -12.92
N PHE A 21 -5.89 -21.12 -11.62
CA PHE A 21 -6.21 -22.36 -10.91
C PHE A 21 -7.64 -22.78 -11.27
N ARG A 22 -7.75 -23.51 -12.38
CA ARG A 22 -8.88 -24.42 -12.61
C ARG A 22 -8.83 -25.47 -11.52
N LYS A 23 -9.87 -25.54 -10.69
CA LYS A 23 -10.21 -26.78 -9.98
C LYS A 23 -11.41 -27.37 -10.70
N ASP A 24 -11.10 -28.27 -11.62
CA ASP A 24 -12.03 -29.31 -12.03
C ASP A 24 -12.24 -30.23 -10.82
N ALA A 25 -13.46 -30.31 -10.33
CA ALA A 25 -13.89 -31.34 -9.39
C ALA A 25 -15.29 -31.79 -9.81
N GLU A 26 -15.30 -32.72 -10.76
CA GLU A 26 -16.33 -33.74 -10.90
C GLU A 26 -16.59 -34.38 -9.52
N ALA A 27 -17.82 -34.27 -9.05
CA ALA A 27 -18.35 -35.10 -7.98
C ALA A 27 -19.81 -35.38 -8.30
N ASP A 28 -20.02 -36.48 -9.02
CA ASP A 28 -21.29 -37.19 -9.07
C ASP A 28 -21.65 -37.65 -7.64
N SER A 29 -22.72 -37.11 -7.07
CA SER A 29 -23.55 -37.85 -6.12
C SER A 29 -24.92 -37.23 -5.95
N ARG A 30 -25.92 -37.96 -6.42
CA ARG A 30 -27.34 -37.79 -6.15
C ARG A 30 -27.58 -37.86 -4.64
N ASN A 31 -28.24 -36.86 -4.04
CA ASN A 31 -29.39 -37.15 -3.19
C ASN A 31 -30.31 -35.94 -2.99
N ALA A 32 -31.60 -36.22 -3.09
CA ALA A 32 -32.69 -35.27 -2.93
C ALA A 32 -32.91 -34.91 -1.46
N SER A 33 -33.10 -33.62 -1.20
CA SER A 33 -34.05 -33.17 -0.17
C SER A 33 -34.71 -31.88 -0.64
N LYS A 34 -35.98 -32.04 -1.00
CA LYS A 34 -36.90 -31.02 -1.50
C LYS A 34 -37.45 -30.26 -0.29
N ALA A 35 -36.84 -29.13 0.07
CA ALA A 35 -37.49 -28.14 0.91
C ALA A 35 -38.16 -27.11 0.00
N VAL A 36 -39.49 -27.12 -0.03
CA VAL A 36 -40.32 -26.23 -0.83
C VAL A 36 -40.30 -24.85 -0.18
N ASP A 37 -39.51 -23.91 -0.73
CA ASP A 37 -39.70 -22.48 -0.48
C ASP A 37 -40.67 -21.94 -1.56
N GLN A 38 -41.86 -21.53 -1.15
CA GLN A 38 -42.93 -21.03 -2.03
C GLN A 38 -42.75 -19.54 -2.37
N ASN A 39 -41.58 -19.15 -2.87
CA ASN A 39 -41.44 -17.86 -3.52
C ASN A 39 -41.30 -18.05 -5.03
N PRO A 40 -42.14 -17.39 -5.85
CA PRO A 40 -42.01 -17.49 -7.31
C PRO A 40 -40.59 -17.05 -7.70
N PRO A 41 -39.91 -17.80 -8.59
CA PRO A 41 -38.61 -17.38 -9.06
C PRO A 41 -38.76 -15.98 -9.69
N PRO A 42 -37.92 -15.00 -9.32
CA PRO A 42 -37.99 -13.68 -9.92
C PRO A 42 -37.93 -13.83 -11.45
N PRO A 43 -38.67 -12.99 -12.20
CA PRO A 43 -38.69 -13.08 -13.66
C PRO A 43 -37.25 -13.08 -14.16
N LYS A 44 -36.96 -14.00 -15.10
CA LYS A 44 -35.65 -14.10 -15.75
C LYS A 44 -35.42 -12.81 -16.53
N GLN A 45 -34.92 -11.78 -15.86
CA GLN A 45 -34.43 -10.58 -16.49
C GLN A 45 -33.16 -10.98 -17.22
N ASP A 46 -33.08 -10.64 -18.51
CA ASP A 46 -31.87 -10.83 -19.30
C ASP A 46 -30.77 -9.91 -18.73
N PHE A 47 -30.04 -10.41 -17.74
CA PHE A 47 -28.91 -9.70 -17.17
C PHE A 47 -27.80 -9.68 -18.21
N ILE A 48 -27.61 -8.51 -18.82
CA ILE A 48 -26.41 -8.26 -19.61
C ILE A 48 -25.25 -8.18 -18.61
N HIS A 49 -24.45 -9.23 -18.53
CA HIS A 49 -23.23 -9.25 -17.71
C HIS A 49 -22.17 -8.35 -18.35
N VAL A 50 -22.32 -7.04 -18.18
CA VAL A 50 -21.27 -6.08 -18.50
C VAL A 50 -20.38 -5.93 -17.27
N ARG A 51 -19.07 -5.92 -17.47
CA ARG A 51 -18.12 -5.58 -16.41
C ARG A 51 -18.50 -4.23 -15.80
N ALA A 52 -18.79 -4.20 -14.50
CA ALA A 52 -19.04 -2.97 -13.76
C ALA A 52 -17.84 -2.01 -13.95
N ARG A 53 -18.11 -0.71 -14.15
CA ARG A 53 -17.03 0.27 -14.27
C ARG A 53 -16.28 0.38 -12.95
N ARG A 54 -15.04 0.89 -12.98
CA ARG A 54 -14.26 1.14 -11.75
C ARG A 54 -15.10 1.99 -10.79
N GLY A 55 -15.29 1.49 -9.56
CA GLY A 55 -16.10 2.16 -8.55
C GLY A 55 -17.59 1.75 -8.49
N GLN A 56 -18.09 0.98 -9.45
CA GLN A 56 -19.51 0.59 -9.54
C GLN A 56 -19.85 -0.76 -8.89
N ALA A 57 -18.88 -1.42 -8.24
CA ALA A 57 -19.20 -2.56 -7.40
C ALA A 57 -20.13 -2.11 -6.27
N THR A 58 -21.31 -2.72 -6.20
CA THR A 58 -22.36 -2.44 -5.21
C THR A 58 -22.45 -3.51 -4.13
N ASP A 59 -21.68 -4.59 -4.23
CA ASP A 59 -21.61 -5.60 -3.18
C ASP A 59 -20.87 -5.08 -1.94
N SER A 60 -21.34 -5.49 -0.76
CA SER A 60 -20.82 -5.01 0.52
C SER A 60 -19.33 -5.30 0.69
N HIS A 61 -18.84 -6.44 0.20
CA HIS A 61 -17.44 -6.83 0.27
C HIS A 61 -16.54 -5.86 -0.52
N SER A 62 -16.88 -5.56 -1.77
CA SER A 62 -16.13 -4.60 -2.59
C SER A 62 -16.18 -3.18 -2.04
N LEU A 63 -17.28 -2.76 -1.42
CA LEU A 63 -17.38 -1.46 -0.76
C LEU A 63 -16.46 -1.39 0.47
N ALA A 64 -16.45 -2.43 1.30
CA ALA A 64 -15.58 -2.49 2.47
C ALA A 64 -14.09 -2.47 2.10
N GLU A 65 -13.70 -3.22 1.07
CA GLU A 65 -12.32 -3.22 0.59
C GLU A 65 -11.90 -1.86 0.02
N ARG A 66 -12.79 -1.17 -0.69
CA ARG A 66 -12.52 0.20 -1.16
C ARG A 66 -12.25 1.15 0.01
N ALA A 67 -13.11 1.13 1.03
CA ALA A 67 -12.94 1.94 2.23
C ALA A 67 -11.60 1.66 2.94
N ARG A 68 -11.18 0.38 3.02
CA ARG A 68 -9.86 0.01 3.53
C ARG A 68 -8.72 0.63 2.73
N ARG A 69 -8.78 0.56 1.39
CA ARG A 69 -7.77 1.15 0.50
C ARG A 69 -7.70 2.67 0.59
N GLU A 70 -8.84 3.33 0.68
CA GLU A 70 -8.93 4.79 0.86
C GLU A 70 -8.29 5.20 2.17
N LYS A 71 -8.62 4.52 3.27
CA LYS A 71 -8.00 4.76 4.59
C LYS A 71 -6.48 4.57 4.57
N ILE A 72 -5.98 3.53 3.90
CA ILE A 72 -4.53 3.32 3.75
C ILE A 72 -3.91 4.46 2.93
N THR A 73 -4.56 4.87 1.84
CA THR A 73 -4.04 5.93 0.96
C THR A 73 -3.99 7.28 1.67
N GLU A 74 -5.01 7.62 2.45
CA GLU A 74 -5.05 8.81 3.28
C GLU A 74 -3.91 8.81 4.32
N ARG A 75 -3.73 7.70 5.04
CA ARG A 75 -2.62 7.55 5.99
C ARG A 75 -1.26 7.68 5.33
N MET A 76 -1.07 7.10 4.13
CA MET A 76 0.17 7.26 3.38
C MET A 76 0.45 8.72 3.00
N LYS A 77 -0.60 9.49 2.65
CA LYS A 77 -0.45 10.92 2.35
C LYS A 77 -0.04 11.72 3.59
N ILE A 78 -0.72 11.49 4.72
CA ILE A 78 -0.37 12.14 5.99
C ILE A 78 1.10 11.85 6.35
N LEU A 79 1.54 10.60 6.22
CA LEU A 79 2.93 10.25 6.49
C LEU A 79 3.93 10.97 5.56
N GLN A 80 3.63 11.10 4.27
CA GLN A 80 4.46 11.86 3.33
C GLN A 80 4.55 13.34 3.70
N ASP A 81 3.42 13.95 4.09
CA ASP A 81 3.35 15.37 4.45
C ASP A 81 4.14 15.68 5.74
N LEU A 82 4.29 14.72 6.65
CA LEU A 82 5.04 14.87 7.90
C LEU A 82 6.55 14.72 7.75
N VAL A 83 7.02 13.98 6.74
CA VAL A 83 8.43 13.63 6.60
C VAL A 83 9.12 14.55 5.58
N PRO A 84 10.17 15.30 5.98
CA PRO A 84 10.90 16.16 5.07
C PRO A 84 11.41 15.43 3.84
N GLY A 85 11.18 15.98 2.66
CA GLY A 85 11.66 15.42 1.39
C GLY A 85 10.84 14.24 0.83
N CYS A 86 9.89 13.69 1.60
CA CYS A 86 9.14 12.50 1.20
C CYS A 86 8.20 12.73 -0.01
N ASN A 87 7.72 13.97 -0.22
CA ASN A 87 6.83 14.34 -1.33
C ASN A 87 7.41 14.11 -2.74
N LYS A 88 8.73 13.95 -2.86
CA LYS A 88 9.42 13.70 -4.15
C LYS A 88 9.63 12.21 -4.41
N VAL A 89 9.36 11.37 -3.42
CA VAL A 89 9.65 9.93 -3.45
C VAL A 89 8.52 9.22 -4.19
N ILE A 90 8.89 8.45 -5.21
CA ILE A 90 7.93 7.71 -6.03
C ILE A 90 7.85 6.27 -5.51
N GLY A 91 6.63 5.82 -5.23
CA GLY A 91 6.35 4.44 -4.84
C GLY A 91 6.19 4.26 -3.33
N LYS A 92 5.29 3.34 -2.95
CA LYS A 92 4.90 3.16 -1.54
C LYS A 92 6.01 2.59 -0.66
N ALA A 93 6.83 1.67 -1.19
CA ALA A 93 7.94 1.09 -0.44
C ALA A 93 8.99 2.15 -0.11
N SER A 94 9.46 2.88 -1.12
CA SER A 94 10.45 3.94 -0.95
C SER A 94 9.96 5.05 -0.02
N VAL A 95 8.68 5.43 -0.07
CA VAL A 95 8.09 6.37 0.91
C VAL A 95 8.24 5.83 2.34
N LEU A 96 7.95 4.55 2.57
CA LEU A 96 8.08 3.93 3.90
C LEU A 96 9.55 3.86 4.34
N ASP A 97 10.48 3.56 3.43
CA ASP A 97 11.92 3.55 3.73
C ASP A 97 12.40 4.93 4.20
N GLU A 98 11.98 6.00 3.52
CA GLU A 98 12.32 7.38 3.91
C GLU A 98 11.70 7.78 5.25
N ILE A 99 10.48 7.32 5.55
CA ILE A 99 9.85 7.54 6.85
C ILE A 99 10.65 6.84 7.95
N ILE A 100 11.05 5.58 7.75
CA ILE A 100 11.87 4.82 8.70
C ILE A 100 13.20 5.53 8.94
N ASN A 101 13.87 5.97 7.87
CA ASN A 101 15.13 6.72 7.96
C ASN A 101 14.98 8.01 8.78
N TYR A 102 13.89 8.75 8.58
CA TYR A 102 13.63 9.98 9.32
C TYR A 102 13.41 9.72 10.82
N VAL A 103 12.63 8.69 11.17
CA VAL A 103 12.43 8.29 12.58
C VAL A 103 13.77 7.93 13.25
N GLN A 104 14.58 7.11 12.60
CA GLN A 104 15.91 6.75 13.13
C GLN A 104 16.84 7.95 13.26
N ALA A 105 16.77 8.92 12.34
CA ALA A 105 17.54 10.15 12.43
C ALA A 105 17.12 11.00 13.64
N LEU A 106 15.83 11.07 13.94
CA LEU A 106 15.31 11.75 15.13
C LEU A 106 15.76 11.06 16.42
N GLU A 107 15.70 9.72 16.48
CA GLU A 107 16.18 8.95 17.63
C GLU A 107 17.67 9.25 17.93
N ARG A 108 18.53 9.22 16.89
CA ARG A 108 19.95 9.58 17.04
C ARG A 108 20.15 11.03 17.49
N GLN A 109 19.35 11.97 17.00
CA GLN A 109 19.43 13.37 17.43
C GLN A 109 19.10 13.51 18.92
N ILE A 110 18.08 12.81 19.41
CA ILE A 110 17.70 12.80 20.82
C ILE A 110 18.85 12.25 21.67
N GLU A 111 19.43 11.10 21.28
CA GLU A 111 20.56 10.50 21.99
C GLU A 111 21.77 11.45 22.08
N LEU A 112 22.11 12.11 20.97
CA LEU A 112 23.20 13.08 20.94
C LEU A 112 22.95 14.29 21.84
N ILE A 113 21.72 14.82 21.85
CA ILE A 113 21.34 15.95 22.72
C ILE A 113 21.48 15.55 24.19
N ILE A 114 20.98 14.36 24.56
CA ILE A 114 21.08 13.84 25.93
C ILE A 114 22.56 13.71 26.32
N ALA A 115 23.37 13.07 25.48
CA ALA A 115 24.81 12.89 25.74
C ALA A 115 25.53 14.24 25.90
N ARG A 116 25.23 15.22 25.04
CA ARG A 116 25.80 16.58 25.13
C ARG A 116 25.39 17.28 26.42
N GLN A 117 24.12 17.17 26.83
CA GLN A 117 23.65 17.80 28.06
C GLN A 117 24.34 17.20 29.29
N LEU A 118 24.51 15.88 29.32
CA LEU A 118 25.24 15.19 30.39
C LEU A 118 26.70 15.63 30.46
N LEU A 119 27.40 15.66 29.32
CA LEU A 119 28.78 16.15 29.24
C LEU A 119 28.91 17.61 29.69
N SER A 120 27.96 18.47 29.31
CA SER A 120 27.94 19.87 29.73
C SER A 120 27.73 20.05 31.24
N SER A 121 26.97 19.15 31.88
CA SER A 121 26.76 19.18 33.34
C SER A 121 27.94 18.61 34.14
N ALA A 122 28.82 17.83 33.50
CA ALA A 122 29.97 17.20 34.12
C ALA A 122 31.25 18.06 34.09
N VAL A 123 31.24 19.22 33.43
CA VAL A 123 32.35 20.18 33.51
C VAL A 123 32.20 20.97 34.82
N PRO A 124 33.11 20.80 35.81
CA PRO A 124 33.08 21.65 36.98
C PRO A 124 33.38 23.07 36.52
N VAL A 125 32.50 24.01 36.86
CA VAL A 125 32.78 25.45 36.80
C VAL A 125 33.87 25.71 37.84
N HIS A 126 35.12 25.43 37.49
CA HIS A 126 36.27 25.83 38.30
C HIS A 126 36.52 27.29 38.01
N GLU A 127 35.64 28.15 38.53
CA GLU A 127 35.88 29.58 38.51
C GLU A 127 36.94 29.89 39.55
N ALA A 128 38.08 30.31 39.00
CA ALA A 128 39.20 30.91 39.67
C ALA A 128 38.74 31.93 40.72
N ARG A 129 39.02 31.66 42.00
CA ARG A 129 39.17 32.70 42.99
C ARG A 129 40.66 32.89 43.23
N GLY A 130 41.26 33.69 42.34
CA GLY A 130 42.52 34.36 42.61
C GLY A 130 42.30 35.55 43.54
N GLY A 131 43.37 35.94 44.23
CA GLY A 131 43.45 37.18 45.03
C GLY A 131 43.69 36.91 46.50
#